data_AF-A0A1C5PIN8-F1
#
_entry.id   AF-A0A1C5PIN8-F1
#
_cell.length_a   1.000
_cell.length_b   1.000
_cell.length_c   1.000
_cell.angle_alpha   90.00
_cell.angle_beta   90.00
_cell.angle_gamma   90.00
#
_symmetry.space_group_name_H-M   'P 1'
#
loop_
_entity.id
_entity.type
_entity.pdbx_description
1 polymer ?
#
loop_
_entity_poly.entity_id
_entity_poly.type
_entity_poly.pdbx_seq_one_letter_code
_entity_poly.pdbx_strand_id
1 'polypeptide(L)'
;MLIAEFSHKGEEIEIDNVLWQHDYGQKIQIKGLDLPEVFEVHFAWKDLEKAKVVTGSTVDGVSTVDIPNIALEQRRAITAYIYLSNAVEGETVNTILMTVNKRKAPEGFEIPEKIDLFHHTIEATAEYQRRAKESEKNASTQAADSEAWAHGREDHPDQAQDNAKYYAEQAAKSAAEVPGKAEQAKKDIDKYVRQKESELKGETGNVFFAAFKVINGRLKMYSDPTVDKVCFRRVGSRLKYRLKF
;
A
#
# COMPACT_ATOMS: atom_id res chain seq x y z
N MET A 1 6.04 2.77 35.44
CA MET A 1 5.36 3.72 36.36
C MET A 1 5.31 3.09 37.74
N LEU A 2 5.90 3.74 38.72
CA LEU A 2 6.01 3.31 40.11
C LEU A 2 4.97 4.07 40.94
N ILE A 3 4.54 3.48 42.05
CA ILE A 3 3.61 4.14 42.98
C ILE A 3 4.32 4.27 44.32
N ALA A 4 4.42 5.50 44.79
CA ALA A 4 4.89 5.90 46.10
C ALA A 4 3.69 6.36 46.92
N GLU A 5 3.23 5.54 47.86
CA GLU A 5 2.07 5.86 48.71
C GLU A 5 2.55 6.17 50.12
N PHE A 6 2.31 7.40 50.55
CA PHE A 6 2.66 7.88 51.88
C PHE A 6 1.43 7.94 52.78
N SER A 7 1.62 7.66 54.06
CA SER A 7 0.64 7.78 55.12
C SER A 7 0.69 9.14 55.80
N HIS A 8 1.88 9.75 55.87
CA HIS A 8 2.06 11.06 56.49
C HIS A 8 3.32 11.81 55.98
N LYS A 9 3.39 13.10 56.28
CA LYS A 9 4.58 13.93 56.03
C LYS A 9 5.76 13.45 56.90
N GLY A 10 6.97 13.52 56.36
CA GLY A 10 8.21 13.08 57.01
C GLY A 10 8.47 11.57 56.94
N GLU A 11 7.63 10.83 56.23
CA GLU A 11 7.79 9.39 56.02
C GLU A 11 8.84 9.10 54.96
N GLU A 12 9.59 8.03 55.20
CA GLU A 12 10.53 7.43 54.27
C GLU A 12 9.97 6.07 53.84
N ILE A 13 9.90 5.85 52.53
CA ILE A 13 9.43 4.58 51.96
C ILE A 13 10.49 3.96 51.06
N GLU A 14 10.53 2.63 51.02
CA GLU A 14 11.41 1.87 50.15
C GLU A 14 10.58 1.12 49.09
N ILE A 15 10.92 1.31 47.82
CA ILE A 15 10.31 0.62 46.69
C ILE A 15 11.37 -0.28 46.05
N ASP A 16 11.29 -1.56 46.40
CA ASP A 16 12.28 -2.55 45.99
C ASP A 16 11.96 -3.26 44.68
N ASN A 17 13.02 -3.54 43.92
CA ASN A 17 13.04 -4.46 42.77
C ASN A 17 12.11 -4.11 41.59
N VAL A 18 11.62 -2.86 41.49
CA VAL A 18 10.74 -2.45 40.38
C VAL A 18 11.52 -1.86 39.21
N LEU A 19 12.68 -1.22 39.46
CA LEU A 19 13.47 -0.57 38.41
C LEU A 19 14.48 -1.52 37.80
N TRP A 20 14.73 -1.36 36.50
CA TRP A 20 15.73 -2.11 35.75
C TRP A 20 16.68 -1.16 35.01
N GLN A 21 17.94 -1.57 34.86
CA GLN A 21 18.87 -0.82 34.02
C GLN A 21 18.33 -0.71 32.59
N HIS A 22 18.55 0.45 31.96
CA HIS A 22 18.12 0.74 30.58
C HIS A 22 16.60 0.76 30.36
N ASP A 23 15.80 0.77 31.43
CA ASP A 23 14.36 0.96 31.35
C ASP A 23 14.03 2.46 31.47
N TYR A 24 14.28 3.22 30.40
CA TYR A 24 14.15 4.68 30.40
C TYR A 24 12.69 5.16 30.33
N GLY A 25 12.43 6.37 30.82
CA GLY A 25 11.09 6.98 30.86
C GLY A 25 10.24 6.53 32.06
N GLN A 26 10.86 5.97 33.10
CA GLN A 26 10.17 5.62 34.32
C GLN A 26 9.72 6.86 35.09
N LYS A 27 8.54 6.76 35.68
CA LYS A 27 7.91 7.82 36.46
C LYS A 27 7.48 7.28 37.81
N ILE A 28 7.42 8.15 38.81
CA ILE A 28 6.84 7.86 40.12
C ILE A 28 5.53 8.64 40.21
N GLN A 29 4.45 7.94 40.56
CA GLN A 29 3.21 8.54 41.01
C GLN A 29 3.24 8.63 42.53
N ILE A 30 3.09 9.83 43.07
CA ILE A 30 3.09 10.09 44.51
C ILE A 30 1.65 10.19 45.00
N LYS A 31 1.32 9.48 46.07
CA LYS A 31 -0.01 9.43 46.70
C LYS A 31 0.08 9.68 48.19
N GLY A 32 -1.02 10.16 48.76
CA GLY A 32 -1.15 10.40 50.21
C GLY A 32 -0.50 11.70 50.70
N LEU A 33 0.02 12.51 49.79
CA LEU A 33 0.51 13.86 50.05
C LEU A 33 -0.28 14.87 49.23
N ASP A 34 -0.60 16.02 49.83
CA ASP A 34 -1.20 17.16 49.14
C ASP A 34 -0.10 18.02 48.52
N LEU A 35 0.43 17.59 47.38
CA LEU A 35 1.53 18.27 46.69
C LEU A 35 0.97 19.39 45.79
N PRO A 36 1.69 20.53 45.69
CA PRO A 36 1.29 21.62 44.80
C PRO A 36 1.31 21.21 43.32
N GLU A 37 0.77 22.06 42.45
CA GLU A 37 0.74 21.86 41.00
C GLU A 37 2.14 21.61 40.43
N VAL A 38 3.15 22.27 41.01
CA VAL A 38 4.56 22.13 40.65
C VAL A 38 5.38 21.98 41.92
N PHE A 39 6.21 20.94 41.99
CA PHE A 39 7.10 20.67 43.13
C PHE A 39 8.46 20.15 42.64
N GLU A 40 9.45 20.14 43.52
CA GLU A 40 10.79 19.63 43.20
C GLU A 40 11.02 18.25 43.80
N VAL A 41 11.72 17.40 43.06
CA VAL A 41 12.26 16.15 43.58
C VAL A 41 13.74 16.11 43.30
N HIS A 42 14.52 15.97 44.36
CA HIS A 42 15.98 15.92 44.28
C HIS A 42 16.42 14.46 44.28
N PHE A 43 16.91 13.99 43.15
CA PHE A 43 17.41 12.63 42.99
C PHE A 43 18.89 12.55 43.32
N ALA A 44 19.26 11.67 44.24
CA ALA A 44 20.63 11.38 44.62
C ALA A 44 20.91 9.90 44.44
N TRP A 45 22.11 9.58 43.97
CA TRP A 45 22.64 8.22 43.94
C TRP A 45 24.16 8.27 44.12
N LYS A 46 24.76 7.11 44.37
CA LYS A 46 26.20 7.02 44.62
C LYS A 46 27.01 7.56 43.42
N ASP A 47 28.02 8.37 43.70
CA ASP A 47 28.92 9.11 42.77
C ASP A 47 28.38 10.43 42.21
N LEU A 48 27.27 10.96 42.75
CA LEU A 48 26.79 12.30 42.45
C LEU A 48 27.31 13.31 43.50
N GLU A 49 27.99 14.38 43.07
CA GLU A 49 28.40 15.47 43.98
C GLU A 49 27.23 16.37 44.38
N LYS A 50 26.25 16.53 43.49
CA LYS A 50 25.04 17.35 43.68
C LYS A 50 23.82 16.58 43.20
N ALA A 51 22.74 16.60 43.97
CA ALA A 51 21.48 15.97 43.57
C ALA A 51 20.98 16.52 42.24
N LYS A 52 20.39 15.65 41.41
CA LYS A 52 19.73 16.06 40.17
C LYS A 52 18.31 16.49 40.49
N VAL A 53 18.00 17.75 40.24
CA VAL A 53 16.68 18.33 40.49
C VAL A 53 15.78 18.05 39.29
N VAL A 54 14.59 17.51 39.55
CA VAL A 54 13.53 17.30 38.55
C VAL A 54 12.25 17.91 39.07
N THR A 55 11.52 18.59 38.17
CA THR A 55 10.21 19.15 38.47
C THR A 55 9.13 18.08 38.35
N GLY A 56 8.40 17.83 39.44
CA GLY A 56 7.18 17.05 39.44
C GLY A 56 5.95 17.94 39.17
N SER A 57 4.87 17.32 38.72
CA SER A 57 3.60 18.00 38.46
C SER A 57 2.42 17.26 39.08
N THR A 58 1.44 18.03 39.53
CA THR A 58 0.16 17.51 40.05
C THR A 58 -0.96 17.97 39.12
N VAL A 59 -1.60 17.02 38.45
CA VAL A 59 -2.74 17.27 37.55
C VAL A 59 -3.90 16.41 38.02
N ASP A 60 -5.08 17.02 38.22
CA ASP A 60 -6.30 16.35 38.69
C ASP A 60 -6.08 15.51 39.98
N GLY A 61 -5.27 16.02 40.91
CA GLY A 61 -4.95 15.35 42.17
C GLY A 61 -3.97 14.17 42.04
N VAL A 62 -3.37 13.98 40.85
CA VAL A 62 -2.36 12.96 40.60
C VAL A 62 -0.99 13.61 40.46
N SER A 63 -0.16 13.43 41.49
CA SER A 63 1.22 13.92 41.49
C SER A 63 2.16 12.92 40.83
N THR A 64 2.96 13.38 39.86
CA THR A 64 3.92 12.55 39.13
C THR A 64 5.26 13.24 38.94
N VAL A 65 6.32 12.46 38.88
CA VAL A 65 7.68 12.94 38.58
C VAL A 65 8.45 11.92 37.74
N ASP A 66 9.26 12.42 36.82
CA ASP A 66 10.15 11.59 35.99
C ASP A 66 11.40 11.17 36.76
N ILE A 67 11.77 9.89 36.67
CA ILE A 67 13.06 9.41 37.17
C ILE A 67 14.11 9.73 36.11
N PRO A 68 15.21 10.42 36.45
CA PRO A 68 16.28 10.69 35.50
C PRO A 68 16.80 9.41 34.85
N ASN A 69 16.86 9.35 33.52
CA ASN A 69 17.29 8.16 32.79
C ASN A 69 18.74 7.79 33.12
N ILE A 70 19.57 8.79 33.41
CA ILE A 70 20.95 8.60 33.84
C ILE A 70 21.05 7.82 35.16
N ALA A 71 20.06 7.93 36.05
CA ALA A 71 20.04 7.18 37.31
C ALA A 71 19.82 5.68 37.08
N LEU A 72 19.24 5.30 35.94
CA LEU A 72 18.96 3.92 35.53
C LEU A 72 20.09 3.30 34.70
N GLU A 73 21.21 4.00 34.52
CA GLU A 73 22.38 3.46 33.79
C GLU A 73 23.14 2.43 34.64
N GLN A 74 23.11 2.55 35.96
CA GLN A 74 23.91 1.75 36.88
C GLN A 74 23.05 1.01 37.90
N ARG A 75 23.45 -0.20 38.27
CA ARG A 75 22.80 -1.00 39.33
C ARG A 75 23.10 -0.38 40.70
N ARG A 76 22.32 0.62 41.10
CA ARG A 76 22.50 1.38 42.35
C ARG A 76 21.18 1.69 43.03
N ALA A 77 21.28 2.10 44.29
CA ALA A 77 20.17 2.73 44.99
C ALA A 77 20.05 4.20 44.56
N ILE A 78 18.82 4.65 44.41
CA ILE A 78 18.42 6.02 44.10
C ILE A 78 17.56 6.49 45.27
N THR A 79 17.91 7.64 45.83
CA THR A 79 17.12 8.35 46.83
C THR A 79 16.46 9.55 46.16
N ALA A 80 15.15 9.67 46.28
CA ALA A 80 14.38 10.82 45.81
C ALA A 80 13.83 11.58 47.03
N TYR A 81 14.28 12.82 47.19
CA TYR A 81 13.81 13.73 48.23
C TYR A 81 12.71 14.61 47.64
N ILE A 82 11.49 14.48 48.15
CA ILE A 82 10.38 15.36 47.78
C ILE A 82 10.59 16.68 48.52
N TYR A 83 10.89 17.73 47.77
CA TYR A 83 11.30 19.03 48.31
C TYR A 83 10.24 20.09 47.98
N LEU A 84 9.76 20.77 49.02
CA LEU A 84 8.87 21.92 48.89
C LEU A 84 9.60 23.17 49.33
N SER A 85 9.53 24.22 48.52
CA SER A 85 10.13 25.51 48.79
C SER A 85 9.17 26.65 48.50
N ASN A 86 9.37 27.74 49.22
CA ASN A 86 8.77 29.04 48.94
C ASN A 86 9.89 30.09 48.79
N ALA A 87 9.52 31.38 48.73
CA ALA A 87 10.49 32.46 48.50
C ALA A 87 11.56 32.62 49.61
N VAL A 88 11.37 32.03 50.78
CA VAL A 88 12.19 32.28 51.98
C VAL A 88 12.75 31.00 52.60
N GLU A 89 12.01 29.89 52.52
CA GLU A 89 12.35 28.62 53.17
C GLU A 89 12.07 27.45 52.22
N GLY A 90 12.70 26.31 52.51
CA GLY A 90 12.36 25.06 51.86
C GLY A 90 12.78 23.87 52.70
N GLU A 91 12.07 22.77 52.54
CA GLU A 91 12.24 21.57 53.34
C GLU A 91 12.04 20.31 52.50
N THR A 92 12.75 19.25 52.90
CA THR A 92 12.46 17.90 52.41
C THR A 92 11.28 17.35 53.20
N VAL A 93 10.20 17.04 52.49
CA VAL A 93 8.91 16.66 53.07
C VAL A 93 8.82 15.15 53.24
N ASN A 94 9.28 14.37 52.27
CA ASN A 94 9.26 12.91 52.29
C ASN A 94 10.40 12.34 51.45
N THR A 95 10.76 11.08 51.69
CA THR A 95 11.88 10.42 51.01
C THR A 95 11.43 9.09 50.39
N ILE A 96 11.90 8.80 49.18
CA ILE A 96 11.68 7.53 48.49
C ILE A 96 13.05 6.89 48.22
N LEU A 97 13.26 5.67 48.70
CA LEU A 97 14.41 4.84 48.36
C LEU A 97 14.00 3.83 47.29
N MET A 98 14.81 3.71 46.25
CA MET A 98 14.55 2.80 45.13
C MET A 98 15.83 2.06 44.77
N THR A 99 15.69 0.80 44.33
CA THR A 99 16.81 -0.03 43.88
C THR A 99 16.70 -0.39 42.40
N VAL A 100 17.80 -0.23 41.65
CA VAL A 100 17.87 -0.56 40.21
C VAL A 100 18.46 -1.96 39.99
N ASN A 101 17.69 -2.84 39.34
CA ASN A 101 18.11 -4.18 38.96
C ASN A 101 19.04 -4.21 37.73
N LYS A 102 19.95 -5.18 37.71
CA LYS A 102 20.89 -5.36 36.60
C LYS A 102 20.18 -5.91 35.37
N ARG A 103 20.35 -5.27 34.21
CA ARG A 103 19.85 -5.71 32.90
C ARG A 103 20.95 -5.54 31.86
N LYS A 104 20.98 -6.40 30.84
CA LYS A 104 21.87 -6.18 29.69
C LYS A 104 21.39 -4.98 28.87
N ALA A 105 22.31 -4.12 28.47
CA ALA A 105 22.02 -3.02 27.55
C ALA A 105 21.50 -3.57 26.21
N PRO A 106 20.41 -3.03 25.66
CA PRO A 106 20.01 -3.30 24.28
C PRO A 106 21.04 -2.73 23.30
N GLU A 107 21.24 -3.39 22.16
CA GLU A 107 22.13 -2.91 21.10
C GLU A 107 21.64 -1.57 20.52
N GLY A 108 22.54 -0.61 20.35
CA GLY A 108 22.23 0.72 19.77
C GLY A 108 21.37 1.64 20.66
N PHE A 109 21.18 1.31 21.93
CA PHE A 109 20.28 2.07 22.82
C PHE A 109 21.03 3.16 23.60
N GLU A 110 20.89 4.40 23.14
CA GLU A 110 21.46 5.58 23.80
C GLU A 110 20.50 6.17 24.86
N ILE A 111 21.06 6.82 25.89
CA ILE A 111 20.28 7.54 26.90
C ILE A 111 19.76 8.83 26.28
N PRO A 112 18.44 9.08 26.22
CA PRO A 112 17.88 10.27 25.59
C PRO A 112 18.47 11.60 26.12
N GLU A 113 18.78 11.67 27.42
CA GLU A 113 19.38 12.85 28.05
C GLU A 113 20.84 13.11 27.65
N LYS A 114 21.54 12.14 27.06
CA LYS A 114 22.93 12.27 26.57
C LYS A 114 23.01 12.54 25.06
N ILE A 115 21.90 12.44 24.34
CA ILE A 115 21.86 12.72 22.90
C ILE A 115 21.91 14.23 22.71
N ASP A 116 22.87 14.71 21.92
CA ASP A 116 22.87 16.10 21.46
C ASP A 116 21.78 16.26 20.40
N LEU A 117 20.55 16.51 20.86
CA LEU A 117 19.39 16.67 19.99
C LEU A 117 19.60 17.74 18.92
N PHE A 118 20.36 18.79 19.21
CA PHE A 118 20.59 19.86 18.26
C PHE A 118 21.38 19.34 17.04
N HIS A 119 22.53 18.72 17.26
CA HIS A 119 23.33 18.21 16.15
C HIS A 119 22.63 17.06 15.41
N HIS A 120 21.94 16.17 16.13
CA HIS A 120 21.18 15.10 15.51
C HIS A 120 20.04 15.62 14.63
N THR A 121 19.32 16.66 15.05
CA THR A 121 18.27 17.28 14.23
C THR A 121 18.82 17.98 13.00
N ILE A 122 19.99 18.63 13.11
CA ILE A 122 20.71 19.23 11.97
C ILE A 122 21.07 18.16 10.95
N GLU A 123 21.67 17.04 11.39
CA GLU A 123 22.06 15.93 10.51
C GLU A 123 20.87 15.29 9.81
N ALA A 124 19.82 14.96 10.56
CA ALA A 124 18.60 14.38 10.01
C ALA A 124 17.96 15.33 8.97
N THR A 125 17.88 16.63 9.28
CA THR A 125 17.32 17.63 8.35
C THR A 125 18.15 17.75 7.08
N ALA A 126 19.48 17.72 7.19
CA ALA A 126 20.38 17.74 6.04
C ALA A 126 20.20 16.49 5.17
N GLU A 127 20.02 15.32 5.76
CA GLU A 127 19.74 14.08 5.04
C GLU A 127 18.38 14.14 4.31
N TYR A 128 17.33 14.62 4.98
CA TYR A 128 16.02 14.83 4.35
C TYR A 128 16.10 15.79 3.17
N GLN A 129 16.82 16.91 3.32
CA GLN A 129 17.03 17.86 2.22
C GLN A 129 17.80 17.22 1.05
N ARG A 130 18.80 16.38 1.33
CA ARG A 130 19.57 15.68 0.30
C ARG A 130 18.68 14.70 -0.48
N ARG A 131 17.89 13.89 0.22
CA ARG A 131 16.92 12.96 -0.38
C ARG A 131 15.84 13.70 -1.19
N ALA A 132 15.34 14.82 -0.69
CA ALA A 132 14.36 15.64 -1.40
C ALA A 132 14.92 16.17 -2.72
N LYS A 133 16.16 16.70 -2.72
CA LYS A 133 16.83 17.16 -3.94
C LYS A 133 17.09 16.05 -4.94
N GLU A 134 17.49 14.87 -4.49
CA GLU A 134 17.64 13.69 -5.36
C GLU A 134 16.31 13.26 -5.97
N SER A 135 15.24 13.24 -5.17
CA SER A 135 13.90 12.92 -5.66
C SER A 135 13.39 13.94 -6.69
N GLU A 136 13.61 15.22 -6.46
CA GLU A 136 13.25 16.30 -7.39
C GLU A 136 14.00 16.14 -8.71
N LYS A 137 15.33 15.89 -8.65
CA LYS A 137 16.14 15.65 -9.83
C LYS A 137 15.64 14.42 -10.61
N ASN A 138 15.38 13.31 -9.92
CA ASN A 138 14.89 12.09 -10.56
C ASN A 138 13.52 12.29 -11.21
N ALA A 139 12.61 13.00 -10.55
CA ALA A 139 11.29 13.32 -11.11
C ALA A 139 11.42 14.22 -12.35
N SER A 140 12.30 15.21 -12.31
CA SER A 140 12.59 16.09 -13.45
C SER A 140 13.17 15.30 -14.64
N THR A 141 14.15 14.43 -14.39
CA THR A 141 14.71 13.55 -15.43
C THR A 141 13.65 12.61 -16.02
N GLN A 142 12.85 11.95 -15.18
CA GLN A 142 11.77 11.07 -15.65
C GLN A 142 10.71 11.82 -16.47
N ALA A 143 10.39 13.06 -16.09
CA ALA A 143 9.47 13.89 -16.85
C ALA A 143 10.05 14.25 -18.23
N ALA A 144 11.32 14.65 -18.29
CA ALA A 144 12.01 14.96 -19.54
C ALA A 144 12.12 13.73 -20.46
N ASP A 145 12.46 12.55 -19.90
CA ASP A 145 12.52 11.29 -20.63
C ASP A 145 11.14 10.89 -21.19
N SER A 146 10.08 11.12 -20.40
CA SER A 146 8.70 10.82 -20.82
C SER A 146 8.23 11.76 -21.94
N GLU A 147 8.59 13.05 -21.86
CA GLU A 147 8.30 14.04 -22.90
C GLU A 147 9.04 13.70 -24.20
N ALA A 148 10.34 13.41 -24.10
CA ALA A 148 11.16 13.01 -25.23
C ALA A 148 10.63 11.73 -25.90
N TRP A 149 10.16 10.76 -25.12
CA TRP A 149 9.55 9.56 -25.69
C TRP A 149 8.24 9.83 -26.44
N ALA A 150 7.41 10.78 -25.97
CA ALA A 150 6.11 11.07 -26.55
C ALA A 150 6.21 11.87 -27.87
N HIS A 151 6.98 12.96 -27.88
CA HIS A 151 7.00 13.94 -28.97
C HIS A 151 8.36 14.16 -29.62
N GLY A 152 9.39 13.48 -29.11
CA GLY A 152 10.76 13.64 -29.55
C GLY A 152 11.43 14.90 -29.02
N ARG A 153 12.74 14.85 -28.81
CA ARG A 153 13.53 15.97 -28.28
C ARG A 153 14.93 16.02 -28.90
N GLU A 154 15.42 17.22 -29.21
CA GLU A 154 16.72 17.42 -29.86
C GLU A 154 17.89 17.06 -28.93
N ASP A 155 17.73 17.27 -27.62
CA ASP A 155 18.72 16.92 -26.60
C ASP A 155 18.67 15.44 -26.17
N HIS A 156 17.76 14.65 -26.75
CA HIS A 156 17.64 13.20 -26.55
C HIS A 156 17.77 12.48 -27.90
N PRO A 157 19.00 12.33 -28.45
CA PRO A 157 19.23 11.89 -29.82
C PRO A 157 18.66 10.50 -30.14
N ASP A 158 18.59 9.60 -29.15
CA ASP A 158 17.98 8.27 -29.30
C ASP A 158 16.44 8.32 -29.42
N GLN A 159 15.83 9.47 -29.11
CA GLN A 159 14.40 9.73 -29.13
C GLN A 159 14.10 10.99 -29.95
N ALA A 160 14.90 11.30 -30.97
CA ALA A 160 14.70 12.51 -31.78
C ALA A 160 13.39 12.48 -32.62
N GLN A 161 12.82 11.30 -32.84
CA GLN A 161 11.60 11.12 -33.63
C GLN A 161 10.35 11.21 -32.74
N ASP A 162 9.38 12.03 -33.15
CA ASP A 162 8.06 12.12 -32.53
C ASP A 162 7.30 10.79 -32.71
N ASN A 163 7.32 9.94 -31.68
CA ASN A 163 6.67 8.64 -31.69
C ASN A 163 5.15 8.76 -31.81
N ALA A 164 4.54 9.74 -31.14
CA ALA A 164 3.10 9.97 -31.24
C ALA A 164 2.71 10.29 -32.69
N LYS A 165 3.47 11.15 -33.37
CA LYS A 165 3.28 11.46 -34.78
C LYS A 165 3.55 10.25 -35.68
N TYR A 166 4.63 9.50 -35.43
CA TYR A 166 4.97 8.31 -36.21
C TYR A 166 3.85 7.27 -36.19
N TYR A 167 3.35 6.90 -35.00
CA TYR A 167 2.28 5.92 -34.88
C TYR A 167 0.93 6.46 -35.37
N ALA A 168 0.67 7.77 -35.23
CA ALA A 168 -0.51 8.39 -35.83
C ALA A 168 -0.48 8.31 -37.37
N GLU A 169 0.66 8.55 -37.99
CA GLU A 169 0.84 8.40 -39.45
C GLU A 169 0.67 6.94 -39.90
N GLN A 170 1.21 5.97 -39.15
CA GLN A 170 1.03 4.54 -39.43
C GLN A 170 -0.44 4.12 -39.33
N ALA A 171 -1.15 4.60 -38.31
CA ALA A 171 -2.58 4.33 -38.15
C ALA A 171 -3.39 4.95 -39.29
N ALA A 172 -3.08 6.17 -39.70
CA ALA A 172 -3.74 6.84 -40.82
C ALA A 172 -3.53 6.08 -42.15
N LYS A 173 -2.30 5.63 -42.43
CA LYS A 173 -2.00 4.79 -43.60
C LYS A 173 -2.79 3.49 -43.58
N SER A 174 -2.79 2.79 -42.44
CA SER A 174 -3.51 1.54 -42.27
C SER A 174 -5.02 1.71 -42.48
N ALA A 175 -5.60 2.79 -41.95
CA ALA A 175 -7.01 3.12 -42.16
C ALA A 175 -7.34 3.40 -43.63
N ALA A 176 -6.44 4.09 -44.35
CA ALA A 176 -6.61 4.39 -45.78
C ALA A 176 -6.57 3.13 -46.68
N GLU A 177 -5.93 2.05 -46.23
CA GLU A 177 -5.88 0.77 -46.97
C GLU A 177 -7.14 -0.09 -46.82
N VAL A 178 -7.94 0.13 -45.76
CA VAL A 178 -9.13 -0.69 -45.44
C VAL A 178 -10.13 -0.76 -46.61
N PRO A 179 -10.50 0.36 -47.27
CA PRO A 179 -11.43 0.31 -48.40
C PRO A 179 -10.93 -0.57 -49.54
N GLY A 180 -9.64 -0.49 -49.89
CA GLY A 180 -9.06 -1.31 -50.95
C GLY A 180 -9.07 -2.80 -50.61
N LYS A 181 -8.75 -3.16 -49.36
CA LYS A 181 -8.84 -4.54 -48.86
C LYS A 181 -10.29 -5.05 -48.87
N ALA A 182 -11.26 -4.21 -48.50
CA ALA A 182 -12.68 -4.56 -48.52
C ALA A 182 -13.21 -4.76 -49.95
N GLU A 183 -12.82 -3.91 -50.90
CA GLU A 183 -13.16 -4.10 -52.31
C GLU A 183 -12.57 -5.39 -52.87
N GLN A 184 -11.32 -5.70 -52.55
CA GLN A 184 -10.68 -6.94 -53.00
C GLN A 184 -11.39 -8.17 -52.42
N ALA A 185 -11.66 -8.17 -51.11
CA ALA A 185 -12.40 -9.25 -50.45
C ALA A 185 -13.79 -9.45 -51.06
N LYS A 186 -14.51 -8.36 -51.41
CA LYS A 186 -15.79 -8.45 -52.11
C LYS A 186 -15.66 -9.12 -53.48
N LYS A 187 -14.66 -8.72 -54.28
CA LYS A 187 -14.40 -9.35 -55.60
C LYS A 187 -14.10 -10.83 -55.47
N ASP A 188 -13.34 -11.22 -54.45
CA ASP A 188 -13.00 -12.63 -54.20
C ASP A 188 -14.24 -13.45 -53.80
N ILE A 189 -15.11 -12.90 -52.95
CA ILE A 189 -16.41 -13.51 -52.59
C ILE A 189 -17.29 -13.64 -53.83
N ASP A 190 -17.45 -12.58 -54.62
CA ASP A 190 -18.27 -12.60 -55.83
C ASP A 190 -17.77 -13.67 -56.83
N LYS A 191 -16.46 -13.79 -56.99
CA LYS A 191 -15.84 -14.83 -57.82
C LYS A 191 -16.13 -16.23 -57.29
N TYR A 192 -15.98 -16.43 -55.97
CA TYR A 192 -16.29 -17.71 -55.32
C TYR A 192 -17.76 -18.10 -55.49
N VAL A 193 -18.69 -17.16 -55.28
CA VAL A 193 -20.14 -17.39 -55.43
C VAL A 193 -20.46 -17.77 -56.87
N ARG A 194 -19.96 -17.03 -57.87
CA ARG A 194 -20.15 -17.37 -59.30
C ARG A 194 -19.64 -18.76 -59.65
N GLN A 195 -18.46 -19.11 -59.15
CA GLN A 195 -17.89 -20.46 -59.35
C GLN A 195 -18.81 -21.52 -58.73
N LYS A 196 -19.27 -21.33 -57.48
CA LYS A 196 -20.16 -22.29 -56.82
C LYS A 196 -21.51 -22.41 -57.49
N GLU A 197 -22.08 -21.31 -57.99
CA GLU A 197 -23.30 -21.36 -58.80
C GLU A 197 -23.11 -22.20 -60.06
N SER A 198 -21.97 -22.10 -60.75
CA SER A 198 -21.67 -22.94 -61.92
C SER A 198 -21.42 -24.42 -61.58
N GLU A 199 -20.76 -24.72 -60.46
CA GLU A 199 -20.50 -26.09 -60.02
C GLU A 199 -21.78 -26.80 -59.54
N LEU A 200 -22.70 -26.07 -58.90
CA LEU A 200 -23.94 -26.63 -58.34
C LEU A 200 -25.10 -26.67 -59.34
N LYS A 201 -25.04 -25.89 -60.43
CA LYS A 201 -25.96 -26.02 -61.56
C LYS A 201 -25.45 -27.14 -62.47
N GLY A 202 -26.13 -28.29 -62.49
CA GLY A 202 -25.89 -29.33 -63.51
C GLY A 202 -26.17 -28.83 -64.93
N GLU A 203 -25.95 -29.67 -65.95
CA GLU A 203 -26.04 -29.34 -67.39
C GLU A 203 -27.37 -28.69 -67.85
N THR A 204 -28.44 -28.78 -67.06
CA THR A 204 -29.76 -28.17 -67.31
C THR A 204 -30.12 -26.99 -66.38
N GLY A 205 -29.22 -26.54 -65.50
CA GLY A 205 -29.38 -25.31 -64.72
C GLY A 205 -30.26 -25.39 -63.45
N ASN A 206 -30.81 -26.57 -63.10
CA ASN A 206 -31.68 -26.75 -61.94
C ASN A 206 -31.02 -27.59 -60.85
N VAL A 207 -30.97 -27.07 -59.63
CA VAL A 207 -30.77 -27.88 -58.41
C VAL A 207 -32.05 -28.69 -58.22
N PHE A 208 -32.00 -30.02 -58.43
CA PHE A 208 -33.19 -30.88 -58.42
C PHE A 208 -33.79 -30.99 -57.00
N PHE A 209 -34.66 -30.06 -56.65
CA PHE A 209 -35.78 -30.34 -55.75
C PHE A 209 -37.06 -30.25 -56.57
N ALA A 210 -37.64 -31.42 -56.87
CA ALA A 210 -38.90 -31.53 -57.55
C ALA A 210 -40.01 -30.85 -56.72
N ALA A 211 -40.62 -29.83 -57.35
CA ALA A 211 -41.69 -28.93 -56.90
C ALA A 211 -42.19 -29.07 -55.44
N PHE A 212 -42.11 -27.96 -54.70
CA PHE A 212 -42.81 -27.79 -53.43
C PHE A 212 -44.20 -27.19 -53.69
N LYS A 213 -45.23 -27.75 -53.04
CA LYS A 213 -46.57 -27.14 -53.03
C LYS A 213 -47.16 -27.19 -51.63
N VAL A 214 -47.69 -26.06 -51.17
CA VAL A 214 -48.47 -26.00 -49.93
C VAL A 214 -49.90 -26.39 -50.26
N ILE A 215 -50.41 -27.45 -49.61
CA ILE A 215 -51.81 -27.87 -49.73
C ILE A 215 -52.39 -27.97 -48.33
N ASN A 216 -53.48 -27.24 -48.07
CA ASN A 216 -54.17 -27.18 -46.78
C ASN A 216 -53.22 -26.89 -45.61
N GLY A 217 -52.35 -25.89 -45.79
CA GLY A 217 -51.41 -25.43 -44.75
C GLY A 217 -50.21 -26.34 -44.48
N ARG A 218 -50.00 -27.41 -45.27
CA ARG A 218 -48.83 -28.29 -45.14
C ARG A 218 -47.96 -28.24 -46.39
N LEU A 219 -46.66 -27.99 -46.21
CA LEU A 219 -45.67 -28.09 -47.28
C LEU A 219 -45.54 -29.55 -47.71
N LYS A 220 -45.80 -29.82 -48.99
CA LYS A 220 -45.66 -31.15 -49.59
C LYS A 220 -44.59 -31.10 -50.67
N MET A 221 -43.70 -32.09 -50.64
CA MET A 221 -42.68 -32.30 -51.65
C MET A 221 -43.17 -33.40 -52.60
N TYR A 222 -43.11 -33.14 -53.90
CA TYR A 222 -43.61 -34.06 -54.92
C TYR A 222 -42.45 -34.58 -55.74
N SER A 223 -42.37 -35.90 -55.86
CA SER A 223 -41.47 -36.55 -56.81
C SER A 223 -42.13 -36.56 -58.19
N ASP A 224 -41.41 -36.14 -59.23
CA ASP A 224 -41.83 -36.28 -60.63
C ASP A 224 -41.30 -37.61 -61.18
N PRO A 225 -42.16 -38.61 -61.44
CA PRO A 225 -41.73 -39.94 -61.84
C PRO A 225 -41.16 -40.04 -63.27
N THR A 226 -41.23 -38.96 -64.06
CA THR A 226 -40.63 -38.84 -65.40
C THR A 226 -39.19 -38.31 -65.38
N VAL A 227 -38.80 -37.63 -64.30
CA VAL A 227 -37.48 -36.96 -64.16
C VAL A 227 -36.67 -37.54 -63.00
N ASP A 228 -37.33 -38.01 -61.94
CA ASP A 228 -36.66 -38.42 -60.72
C ASP A 228 -36.05 -39.83 -60.82
N LYS A 229 -34.73 -39.89 -60.59
CA LYS A 229 -33.99 -41.14 -60.40
C LYS A 229 -34.26 -41.81 -59.05
N VAL A 230 -34.92 -41.13 -58.12
CA VAL A 230 -35.23 -41.64 -56.77
C VAL A 230 -36.72 -41.51 -56.48
N CYS A 231 -37.43 -42.64 -56.37
CA CYS A 231 -38.85 -42.64 -56.03
C CYS A 231 -39.03 -42.93 -54.53
N PHE A 232 -39.67 -42.02 -53.80
CA PHE A 232 -40.03 -42.21 -52.39
C PHE A 232 -41.43 -42.79 -52.24
N ARG A 233 -41.60 -43.82 -51.39
CA ARG A 233 -42.89 -44.42 -51.05
C ARG A 233 -43.01 -44.59 -49.55
N ARG A 234 -44.11 -44.11 -48.98
CA ARG A 234 -44.41 -44.34 -47.56
C ARG A 234 -44.98 -45.74 -47.37
N VAL A 235 -44.40 -46.50 -46.44
CA VAL A 235 -44.88 -47.81 -46.01
C VAL A 235 -45.08 -47.73 -44.48
N GLY A 236 -46.34 -47.56 -44.07
CA GLY A 236 -46.69 -47.28 -42.67
C GLY A 236 -46.12 -45.94 -42.19
N SER A 237 -45.34 -45.96 -41.11
CA SER A 237 -44.64 -44.80 -40.55
C SER A 237 -43.27 -44.54 -41.17
N ARG A 238 -42.76 -45.44 -42.02
CA ARG A 238 -41.41 -45.33 -42.60
C ARG A 238 -41.48 -44.86 -44.06
N LEU A 239 -40.61 -43.91 -44.41
CA LEU A 239 -40.41 -43.49 -45.80
C LEU A 239 -39.34 -44.41 -46.41
N LYS A 240 -39.70 -45.18 -47.43
CA LYS A 240 -38.77 -46.00 -48.21
C LYS A 240 -38.46 -45.30 -49.52
N TYR A 241 -37.31 -45.58 -50.10
CA TYR A 241 -36.95 -45.08 -51.43
C TYR A 241 -36.47 -46.21 -52.32
N ARG A 242 -36.60 -46.02 -53.64
CA ARG A 242 -36.03 -46.89 -54.67
C ARG A 242 -35.38 -46.04 -55.74
N LEU A 243 -34.15 -46.38 -56.10
CA LEU A 243 -33.46 -45.79 -57.24
C LEU A 243 -33.95 -46.46 -58.53
N LYS A 244 -34.36 -45.65 -59.51
CA LYS A 244 -34.52 -46.11 -60.89
C LYS A 244 -33.17 -45.90 -61.57
N PHE A 245 -32.55 -47.00 -61.97
CA PHE A 245 -31.42 -46.96 -62.90
C PHE A 245 -31.93 -46.71 -64.31
#